data_AF-F0GFU2-F1
#
_entry.id   AF-F0GFU2-F1
#
_cell.length_a   1.000
_cell.length_b   1.000
_cell.length_c   1.000
_cell.angle_alpha   90.00
_cell.angle_beta   90.00
_cell.angle_gamma   90.00
#
_symmetry.space_group_name_H-M   'P 1'
#
loop_
_entity.id
_entity.type
_entity.pdbx_description
1 polymer ?
#
loop_
_entity_poly.entity_id
_entity_poly.type
_entity_poly.pdbx_seq_one_letter_code
_entity_poly.pdbx_strand_id
1 'polypeptide(L)' 'GIDEQKFAGVENMQRMPGFARTLSDDEVAQLANYLRATWGGQPASVTPADVKAMR' A
#
# COMPACT_ATOMS: atom_id res chain seq x y z
N GLY A 1 5.59 -2.17 5.75
CA GLY A 1 6.21 -0.92 5.26
C GLY A 1 7.32 -1.30 4.32
N ILE A 2 7.81 -0.36 3.50
CA ILE A 2 8.96 -0.61 2.62
C ILE A 2 10.15 0.18 3.14
N ASP A 3 11.28 -0.50 3.28
CA ASP A 3 12.53 0.14 3.69
C ASP A 3 13.11 0.96 2.54
N GLU A 4 14.07 1.82 2.87
CA GLU A 4 14.76 2.63 1.88
C GLU A 4 15.47 1.73 0.86
N GLN A 5 15.28 2.01 -0.43
CA GLN A 5 15.96 1.30 -1.51
C GLN A 5 16.78 2.29 -2.34
N LYS A 6 18.07 2.02 -2.48
CA LYS A 6 18.97 2.81 -3.34
C LYS A 6 18.83 2.37 -4.79
N PHE A 7 18.64 3.31 -5.70
CA PHE A 7 18.70 3.05 -7.14
C PHE A 7 20.05 3.48 -7.72
N ALA A 8 20.35 3.03 -8.95
CA ALA A 8 21.57 3.44 -9.64
C ALA A 8 21.48 4.93 -10.00
N GLY A 9 22.33 5.76 -9.39
CA GLY A 9 22.34 7.21 -9.57
C GLY A 9 22.15 7.97 -8.25
N VAL A 10 21.47 9.12 -8.30
CA VAL A 10 21.16 9.96 -7.11
C VAL A 10 19.76 9.68 -6.54
N GLU A 11 18.99 8.79 -7.16
CA GLU A 11 17.62 8.47 -6.77
C GLU A 11 17.58 7.45 -5.64
N ASN A 12 16.82 7.74 -4.60
CA ASN A 12 16.57 6.82 -3.49
C ASN A 12 15.06 6.72 -3.28
N MET A 13 14.52 5.49 -3.21
CA MET A 13 13.18 5.27 -2.70
C MET A 13 13.20 5.49 -1.21
N GLN A 14 12.59 6.60 -0.79
CA GLN A 14 12.47 6.91 0.63
C GLN A 14 11.67 5.83 1.35
N ARG A 15 12.05 5.58 2.61
CA ARG A 15 11.32 4.64 3.47
C ARG A 15 9.86 5.05 3.56
N MET A 16 8.96 4.10 3.27
CA MET A 16 7.53 4.28 3.51
C MET A 16 7.14 3.50 4.77
N PRO A 17 6.77 4.19 5.86
CA PRO A 17 6.32 3.53 7.07
C PRO A 17 5.09 2.67 6.80
N GLY A 18 4.96 1.57 7.54
CA GLY A 18 3.75 0.75 7.48
C GLY A 18 2.59 1.40 8.23
N PHE A 19 1.39 1.37 7.64
CA PHE A 19 0.18 1.92 8.23
C PHE A 19 -0.64 0.90 9.03
N ALA A 20 -0.14 -0.34 9.21
CA ALA A 20 -0.88 -1.41 9.87
C ALA A 20 -1.23 -1.14 11.35
N ARG A 21 -0.53 -0.19 12.00
CA ARG A 21 -0.81 0.26 13.38
C ARG A 21 -1.73 1.47 13.46
N THR A 22 -2.00 2.13 12.34
CA THR A 22 -2.80 3.36 12.26
C THR A 22 -4.12 3.15 11.56
N LEU A 23 -4.21 2.15 10.67
CA LEU A 23 -5.40 1.81 9.90
C LEU A 23 -5.82 0.37 10.16
N SER A 24 -7.13 0.14 10.26
CA SER A 24 -7.75 -1.19 10.26
C SER A 24 -7.62 -1.88 8.90
N ASP A 25 -7.89 -3.19 8.84
CA ASP A 25 -7.85 -3.95 7.57
C ASP A 25 -8.87 -3.40 6.56
N ASP A 26 -10.05 -2.98 7.03
CA ASP A 26 -11.09 -2.37 6.22
C ASP A 26 -10.64 -1.04 5.61
N GLU A 27 -10.04 -0.15 6.42
CA GLU A 27 -9.57 1.15 5.95
C GLU A 27 -8.41 1.00 4.95
N VAL A 28 -7.51 0.04 5.17
CA VAL A 28 -6.42 -0.26 4.22
C VAL A 28 -6.99 -0.81 2.92
N ALA A 29 -7.98 -1.70 2.96
CA ALA A 29 -8.63 -2.23 1.76
C ALA A 29 -9.33 -1.13 0.98
N GLN A 30 -10.07 -0.24 1.66
CA GLN A 30 -10.73 0.92 1.05
C GLN A 30 -9.73 1.87 0.39
N LEU A 31 -8.65 2.23 1.09
CA LEU A 31 -7.61 3.10 0.54
C LEU A 31 -6.95 2.45 -0.68
N ALA A 32 -6.56 1.19 -0.59
CA ALA A 32 -5.96 0.46 -1.71
C ALA A 32 -6.89 0.43 -2.93
N ASN A 33 -8.17 0.17 -2.72
CA ASN A 33 -9.19 0.18 -3.78
C ASN A 33 -9.37 1.55 -4.41
N TYR A 34 -9.38 2.62 -3.61
CA TYR A 34 -9.43 4.00 -4.12
C TYR A 34 -8.23 4.31 -5.02
N LEU A 35 -7.02 3.97 -4.59
CA LEU A 35 -5.80 4.18 -5.38
C LEU A 35 -5.83 3.38 -6.70
N ARG A 36 -6.24 2.11 -6.64
CA ARG A 36 -6.36 1.22 -7.80
C ARG A 36 -7.34 1.76 -8.84
N ALA A 37 -8.51 2.20 -8.41
CA ALA A 37 -9.55 2.69 -9.32
C ALA A 37 -9.22 4.08 -9.87
N THR A 38 -8.70 4.99 -9.04
CA THR A 38 -8.51 6.39 -9.42
C THR A 38 -7.27 6.60 -10.29
N TRP A 39 -6.18 5.91 -9.97
CA TRP A 39 -4.88 6.13 -10.63
C TRP A 39 -4.27 4.86 -11.22
N GLY A 40 -4.68 3.68 -10.75
CA GLY A 40 -4.15 2.41 -11.24
C GLY A 40 -4.84 1.89 -12.50
N GLY A 41 -6.03 2.39 -12.87
CA GLY A 41 -6.84 1.78 -13.94
C GLY A 41 -7.20 0.31 -13.65
N GLN A 42 -7.20 -0.07 -12.37
CA GLN A 42 -7.39 -1.44 -11.88
C GLN A 42 -8.72 -1.57 -11.14
N PRO A 43 -9.34 -2.76 -11.13
CA PRO A 43 -10.54 -3.00 -10.33
C PRO A 43 -10.26 -2.85 -8.83
N ALA A 44 -11.26 -2.31 -8.12
CA ALA A 44 -11.32 -2.16 -6.67
C ALA A 44 -11.73 -3.48 -5.99
N SER A 45 -10.90 -4.52 -6.15
CA SER A 45 -11.19 -5.88 -5.69
C SER A 45 -10.43 -6.33 -4.45
N VAL A 46 -9.73 -5.42 -3.76
CA VAL A 46 -8.99 -5.74 -2.53
C VAL A 46 -9.99 -5.91 -1.38
N THR A 47 -9.94 -7.04 -0.69
CA THR A 47 -10.78 -7.30 0.48
C THR A 47 -10.02 -7.12 1.80
N PRO A 48 -10.71 -6.90 2.92
CA PRO A 48 -10.07 -6.88 4.24
C PRO A 48 -9.36 -8.19 4.59
N ALA A 49 -9.87 -9.33 4.08
CA ALA A 49 -9.24 -10.63 4.28
C ALA A 49 -7.88 -10.74 3.56
N ASP A 50 -7.78 -10.18 2.35
CA ASP A 50 -6.50 -10.11 1.62
C ASP A 50 -5.48 -9.27 2.39
N VAL A 51 -5.92 -8.12 2.94
CA VAL A 51 -5.06 -7.26 3.77
C VAL A 51 -4.59 -7.99 5.02
N LYS A 52 -5.52 -8.67 5.72
CA LYS A 52 -5.22 -9.41 6.94
C LYS A 52 -4.21 -10.54 6.71
N ALA A 53 -4.25 -11.19 5.54
CA ALA A 53 -3.29 -12.24 5.17
C ALA A 53 -1.86 -11.71 4.92
N MET A 54 -1.69 -10.41 4.71
CA MET A 54 -0.41 -9.76 4.40
C MET A 54 0.21 -8.99 5.59
N ARG A 55 -0.41 -9.05 6.77
CA ARG A 55 0.12 -8.44 8.00
C ARG A 55 1.25 -9.27 8.62
#